data_AF-A0A3K0WHF5-F1
#
_entry.id   AF-A0A3K0WHF5-F1
#
_cell.length_a   1.000
_cell.length_b   1.000
_cell.length_c   1.000
_cell.angle_alpha   90.00
_cell.angle_beta   90.00
_cell.angle_gamma   90.00
#
_symmetry.space_group_name_H-M   'P 1'
#
loop_
_entity.id
_entity.type
_entity.pdbx_description
1 polymer ?
#
loop_
_entity_poly.entity_id
_entity_poly.type
_entity_poly.pdbx_seq_one_letter_code
_entity_poly.pdbx_strand_id
1 'polypeptide(L)'
;MNEVYVIAGGEWLRNNLNAIAAFMGTRTWDSIEKIALTLSVLAVAVMWVQRHNVMDLLGWVAVFVLISLLVNVRTSVQIIDNSDLVKVHRVDNVPVGLAMPLSLTTRIGHAMVASYEMIFTQPDSVTYSKTGMLFGAELVSKSTDFLSRNPEIANLFQDYVQNCVMGDIYLNHKYTLEELMASADPYTLIFSRPSPLRGVYDSNNNFVTCKDASVSLKDKLNLDTQSGGKTWHYYAQQLFGGRPDPNLLFSTLIGDSYSYFYGSSKSASQIIRQNVTINALK
;
A
#
# COMPACT_ATOMS: atom_id res chain seq x y z
N MET A 1 5.54 26.48 -9.60
CA MET A 1 5.41 25.61 -8.41
C MET A 1 6.35 24.44 -8.64
N ASN A 2 7.21 24.12 -7.69
CA ASN A 2 8.23 23.08 -7.86
C ASN A 2 7.69 21.76 -7.31
N GLU A 3 7.64 20.73 -8.14
CA GLU A 3 7.17 19.39 -7.76
C GLU A 3 8.33 18.54 -7.25
N VAL A 4 8.11 17.83 -6.16
CA VAL A 4 9.06 16.88 -5.57
C VAL A 4 8.36 15.55 -5.44
N TYR A 5 8.94 14.52 -6.03
CA TYR A 5 8.39 13.17 -6.03
C TYR A 5 9.08 12.33 -4.95
N VAL A 6 8.29 11.63 -4.13
CA VAL A 6 8.81 10.66 -3.15
C VAL A 6 8.07 9.35 -3.27
N ILE A 7 8.79 8.24 -3.08
CA ILE A 7 8.22 6.89 -3.15
C ILE A 7 7.34 6.63 -1.92
N ALA A 8 7.80 7.04 -0.74
CA ALA A 8 7.08 6.96 0.52
C ALA A 8 7.61 8.03 1.50
N GLY A 9 6.78 8.43 2.46
CA GLY A 9 7.20 9.32 3.55
C GLY A 9 7.08 10.81 3.23
N GLY A 10 6.12 11.19 2.38
CA GLY A 10 5.84 12.57 2.04
C GLY A 10 5.57 13.46 3.27
N GLU A 11 4.93 12.91 4.31
CA GLU A 11 4.72 13.62 5.57
C GLU A 11 6.03 13.91 6.32
N TRP A 12 6.98 12.97 6.32
CA TRP A 12 8.29 13.18 6.92
C TRP A 12 9.06 14.28 6.17
N LEU A 13 9.09 14.24 4.84
CA LEU A 13 9.76 15.27 4.04
C LEU A 13 9.10 16.64 4.22
N ARG A 14 7.76 16.69 4.27
CA ARG A 14 7.00 17.90 4.57
C ARG A 14 7.42 18.51 5.90
N ASN A 15 7.49 17.70 6.95
CA ASN A 15 7.85 18.18 8.29
C ASN A 15 9.29 18.71 8.33
N ASN A 16 10.23 18.07 7.63
CA ASN A 16 11.61 18.55 7.51
C ASN A 16 11.71 19.88 6.75
N LEU A 17 11.06 19.99 5.58
CA LEU A 17 11.06 21.23 4.81
C LEU A 17 10.39 22.37 5.57
N ASN A 18 9.31 22.08 6.30
CA ASN A 18 8.64 23.06 7.15
C ASN A 18 9.51 23.50 8.34
N ALA A 19 10.26 22.58 8.95
CA ALA A 19 11.21 22.91 10.01
C ALA A 19 12.35 23.80 9.49
N ILE A 20 12.88 23.53 8.29
CA ILE A 20 13.89 24.37 7.64
C ILE A 20 13.31 25.76 7.33
N ALA A 21 12.11 25.82 6.75
CA ALA A 21 11.44 27.08 6.46
C ALA A 21 11.19 27.91 7.72
N ALA A 22 10.79 27.27 8.82
CA ALA A 22 10.60 27.91 10.12
C ALA A 22 11.93 28.40 10.71
N PHE A 23 12.98 27.58 10.69
CA PHE A 23 14.30 27.95 11.20
C PHE A 23 14.88 29.15 10.47
N MET A 24 14.76 29.18 9.15
CA MET A 24 15.26 30.28 8.32
C MET A 24 14.44 31.56 8.44
N GLY A 25 13.22 31.49 9.01
CA GLY A 25 12.43 32.66 9.38
C GLY A 25 12.82 33.28 10.72
N THR A 26 13.74 32.68 11.48
CA THR A 26 14.14 33.18 12.80
C THR A 26 15.18 34.32 12.70
N ARG A 27 15.22 35.18 13.72
CA ARG A 27 16.26 36.23 13.85
C ARG A 27 17.68 35.66 13.97
N THR A 28 17.79 34.42 14.45
CA THR A 28 19.06 33.69 14.54
C THR A 28 19.63 33.43 13.16
N TRP A 29 18.79 33.05 12.19
CA TRP A 29 19.20 32.85 10.81
C TRP A 29 19.71 34.15 10.17
N ASP A 30 18.99 35.25 10.33
CA ASP A 30 19.41 36.58 9.84
C ASP A 30 20.78 37.00 10.42
N SER A 31 21.05 36.66 11.68
CA SER A 31 22.36 36.91 12.31
C SER A 31 23.47 36.04 11.70
N ILE A 32 23.19 34.75 11.48
CA ILE A 32 24.14 33.81 10.83
C ILE A 32 24.45 34.27 9.40
N GLU A 33 23.42 34.69 8.66
CA GLU A 33 23.57 35.22 7.31
C GLU A 33 24.50 36.44 7.31
N LYS A 34 24.25 37.43 8.16
CA LYS A 34 25.10 38.63 8.26
C LYS A 34 26.55 38.29 8.61
N ILE A 35 26.78 37.38 9.55
CA ILE A 35 28.14 36.93 9.91
C ILE A 35 28.80 36.27 8.69
N ALA A 36 28.11 35.35 8.01
CA ALA A 36 28.63 34.68 6.82
C ALA A 36 28.94 35.69 5.68
N LEU A 37 28.09 36.68 5.46
CA LEU A 37 28.32 37.74 4.48
C LEU A 37 29.58 38.55 4.83
N THR A 38 29.75 38.95 6.09
CA THR A 38 30.93 39.74 6.52
C THR A 38 32.24 38.97 6.40
N LEU A 39 32.27 37.69 6.79
CA LEU A 39 33.45 36.82 6.64
C LEU A 39 33.78 36.59 5.16
N SER A 40 32.76 36.44 4.31
CA SER A 40 32.95 36.27 2.86
C SER A 40 33.60 37.49 2.22
N VAL A 41 33.14 38.71 2.58
CA VAL A 41 33.74 39.96 2.09
C VAL A 41 35.20 40.09 2.54
N LEU A 42 35.50 39.72 3.79
CA LEU A 42 36.87 39.69 4.31
C LEU A 42 37.77 38.73 3.54
N ALA A 43 37.29 37.51 3.25
CA ALA A 43 38.03 36.53 2.47
C ALA A 43 38.35 37.03 1.05
N VAL A 44 37.37 37.66 0.38
CA VAL A 44 37.57 38.26 -0.95
C VAL A 44 38.59 39.40 -0.91
N ALA A 45 38.58 40.23 0.14
CA ALA A 45 39.56 41.30 0.33
C ALA A 45 41.00 40.73 0.49
N VAL A 46 41.17 39.65 1.26
CA VAL A 46 42.47 38.98 1.41
C VAL A 46 42.95 38.38 0.09
N MET A 47 42.07 37.69 -0.65
CA MET A 47 42.39 37.13 -1.96
C MET A 47 42.77 38.20 -2.99
N TRP A 48 42.09 39.36 -2.95
CA TRP A 48 42.42 40.50 -3.78
C TRP A 48 43.84 41.02 -3.51
N VAL A 49 44.23 41.15 -2.24
CA VAL A 49 45.58 41.61 -1.85
C VAL A 49 46.67 40.66 -2.34
N GLN A 50 46.40 39.36 -2.42
CA GLN A 50 47.40 38.38 -2.86
C GLN A 50 47.54 38.27 -4.38
N ARG A 51 46.42 38.37 -5.13
CA ARG A 51 46.40 38.04 -6.56
C ARG A 51 46.28 39.25 -7.49
N HIS A 52 45.73 40.37 -7.03
CA HIS A 52 45.49 41.58 -7.82
C HIS A 52 44.83 41.35 -9.20
N ASN A 53 44.06 40.27 -9.33
CA ASN A 53 43.42 39.88 -10.58
C ASN A 53 41.93 40.26 -10.55
N VAL A 54 41.53 41.18 -11.43
CA VAL A 54 40.15 41.65 -11.60
C VAL A 54 39.19 40.53 -12.01
N MET A 55 39.65 39.53 -12.76
CA MET A 55 38.79 38.42 -13.18
C MET A 55 38.46 37.49 -12.02
N ASP A 56 39.41 37.26 -11.10
CA ASP A 56 39.18 36.46 -9.89
C ASP A 56 38.18 37.17 -8.96
N LEU A 57 38.28 38.49 -8.82
CA LEU A 57 37.34 39.30 -8.03
C LEU A 57 35.91 39.20 -8.58
N LEU A 58 35.75 39.37 -9.90
CA LEU A 58 34.44 39.27 -10.56
C LEU A 58 33.83 37.87 -10.41
N GLY A 59 34.64 36.82 -10.52
CA GLY A 59 34.22 35.44 -10.28
C GLY A 59 33.67 35.24 -8.86
N TRP A 60 34.36 35.76 -7.84
CA TRP A 60 33.91 35.66 -6.45
C TRP A 60 32.63 36.45 -6.18
N VAL A 61 32.50 37.65 -6.74
CA VAL A 61 31.25 38.44 -6.65
C VAL A 61 30.09 37.67 -7.28
N ALA A 62 30.30 37.06 -8.45
CA ALA A 62 29.27 36.25 -9.11
C ALA A 62 28.85 35.04 -8.26
N VAL A 63 29.80 34.30 -7.69
CA VAL A 63 29.52 33.17 -6.79
C VAL A 63 28.73 33.61 -5.56
N PHE A 64 29.09 34.75 -4.98
CA PHE A 64 28.41 35.29 -3.80
C PHE A 64 26.97 35.70 -4.09
N VAL A 65 26.75 36.42 -5.20
CA VAL A 65 25.41 36.78 -5.66
C VAL A 65 24.56 35.53 -5.91
N LEU A 66 25.15 34.50 -6.53
CA LEU A 66 24.47 33.24 -6.81
C LEU A 66 24.09 32.48 -5.53
N ILE A 67 25.00 32.37 -4.56
CA ILE A 67 24.71 31.74 -3.26
C ILE A 67 23.64 32.53 -2.49
N SER A 68 23.75 33.85 -2.47
CA SER A 68 22.75 34.72 -1.83
C SER A 68 21.37 34.52 -2.45
N LEU A 69 21.28 34.45 -3.78
CA LEU A 69 20.02 34.21 -4.49
C LEU A 69 19.43 32.83 -4.15
N LEU A 70 20.26 31.78 -4.11
CA LEU A 70 19.83 30.43 -3.75
C LEU A 70 19.29 30.33 -2.31
N VAL A 71 19.88 31.07 -1.37
CA VAL A 71 19.51 31.01 0.05
C VAL A 71 18.32 31.92 0.39
N ASN A 72 18.27 33.11 -0.22
CA ASN A 72 17.27 34.13 0.11
C ASN A 72 15.98 34.03 -0.68
N VAL A 73 16.03 33.59 -1.95
CA VAL A 73 14.80 33.45 -2.74
C VAL A 73 14.00 32.25 -2.23
N ARG A 74 12.71 32.48 -1.97
CA ARG A 74 11.79 31.50 -1.38
C ARG A 74 10.79 31.03 -2.42
N THR A 75 10.54 29.73 -2.45
CA THR A 75 9.58 29.10 -3.36
C THR A 75 8.70 28.10 -2.61
N SER A 76 7.51 27.87 -3.14
CA SER A 76 6.60 26.83 -2.65
C SER A 76 6.91 25.49 -3.34
N VAL A 77 7.00 24.43 -2.55
CA VAL A 77 7.23 23.06 -3.00
C VAL A 77 5.96 22.23 -2.80
N GLN A 78 5.60 21.47 -3.84
CA GLN A 78 4.56 20.46 -3.78
C GLN A 78 5.23 19.09 -3.69
N ILE A 79 4.97 18.35 -2.63
CA ILE A 79 5.46 16.99 -2.45
C ILE A 79 4.34 16.04 -2.87
N ILE A 80 4.64 15.19 -3.85
CA ILE A 80 3.78 14.15 -4.36
C ILE A 80 4.32 12.82 -3.83
N ASP A 81 3.52 12.14 -3.00
CA ASP A 81 3.86 10.81 -2.47
C ASP A 81 3.22 9.74 -3.35
N ASN A 82 4.05 8.93 -4.01
CA ASN A 82 3.59 7.87 -4.91
C ASN A 82 2.88 6.73 -4.14
N SER A 83 3.13 6.57 -2.84
CA SER A 83 2.45 5.58 -1.99
C SER A 83 1.06 6.02 -1.52
N ASP A 84 0.79 7.32 -1.46
CA ASP A 84 -0.51 7.91 -1.08
C ASP A 84 -0.84 9.10 -1.99
N LEU A 85 -1.31 8.79 -3.21
CA LEU A 85 -1.62 9.77 -4.26
C LEU A 85 -2.77 10.73 -3.88
N VAL A 86 -3.50 10.46 -2.81
CA VAL A 86 -4.65 11.28 -2.38
C VAL A 86 -4.21 12.44 -1.48
N LYS A 87 -3.05 12.33 -0.82
CA LYS A 87 -2.51 13.39 0.04
C LYS A 87 -1.47 14.22 -0.69
N VAL A 88 -1.88 15.40 -1.13
CA VAL A 88 -0.95 16.41 -1.64
C VAL A 88 -0.37 17.20 -0.47
N HIS A 89 0.93 17.07 -0.24
CA HIS A 89 1.63 17.86 0.77
C HIS A 89 2.21 19.12 0.14
N ARG A 90 1.95 20.27 0.76
CA ARG A 90 2.49 21.57 0.32
C ARG A 90 3.31 22.20 1.44
N VAL A 91 4.47 22.73 1.08
CA VAL A 91 5.33 23.52 1.99
C VAL A 91 5.68 24.82 1.30
N ASP A 92 5.36 25.93 1.96
CA ASP A 92 5.71 27.27 1.49
C ASP A 92 7.03 27.75 2.15
N ASN A 93 7.65 28.79 1.58
CA ASN A 93 8.85 29.45 2.11
C ASN A 93 10.15 28.61 2.13
N VAL A 94 10.32 27.67 1.20
CA VAL A 94 11.55 26.86 1.07
C VAL A 94 12.58 27.60 0.19
N PRO A 95 13.87 27.65 0.57
CA PRO A 95 14.92 28.25 -0.26
C PRO A 95 15.03 27.59 -1.63
N VAL A 96 15.21 28.40 -2.67
CA VAL A 96 15.42 27.92 -4.05
C VAL A 96 16.62 26.98 -4.14
N GLY A 97 17.68 27.23 -3.38
CA GLY A 97 18.88 26.40 -3.36
C GLY A 97 18.65 24.96 -2.90
N LEU A 98 17.61 24.71 -2.11
CA LEU A 98 17.20 23.37 -1.73
C LEU A 98 16.10 22.85 -2.65
N ALA A 99 15.10 23.69 -2.94
CA ALA A 99 13.93 23.29 -3.71
C ALA A 99 14.25 22.92 -5.16
N MET A 100 15.13 23.66 -5.85
CA MET A 100 15.44 23.42 -7.26
C MET A 100 16.21 22.11 -7.49
N PRO A 101 17.34 21.83 -6.81
CA PRO A 101 18.03 20.55 -6.97
C PRO A 101 17.18 19.36 -6.54
N LEU A 102 16.39 19.51 -5.45
CA LEU A 102 15.49 18.46 -4.97
C LEU A 102 14.39 18.15 -6.00
N SER A 103 13.76 19.18 -6.57
CA SER A 103 12.73 19.02 -7.60
C SER A 103 13.30 18.38 -8.87
N LEU A 104 14.47 18.84 -9.33
CA LEU A 104 15.09 18.32 -10.54
C LEU A 104 15.48 16.84 -10.37
N THR A 105 16.17 16.49 -9.28
CA THR A 105 16.63 15.12 -9.05
C THR A 105 15.47 14.15 -8.89
N THR A 106 14.44 14.52 -8.11
CA THR A 106 13.27 13.66 -7.89
C THR A 106 12.41 13.53 -9.14
N ARG A 107 12.27 14.58 -9.96
CA ARG A 107 11.55 14.49 -11.24
C ARG A 107 12.24 13.58 -12.25
N ILE A 108 13.57 13.67 -12.35
CA ILE A 108 14.36 12.76 -13.20
C ILE A 108 14.24 11.33 -12.68
N GLY A 109 14.40 11.11 -11.38
CA GLY A 109 14.25 9.80 -10.76
C GLY A 109 12.87 9.19 -10.99
N HIS A 110 11.81 9.98 -10.80
CA HIS A 110 10.44 9.56 -11.07
C HIS A 110 10.24 9.20 -12.55
N ALA A 111 10.75 10.00 -13.48
CA ALA A 111 10.67 9.69 -14.90
C ALA A 111 11.42 8.39 -15.26
N MET A 112 12.58 8.15 -14.65
CA MET A 112 13.32 6.90 -14.82
C MET A 112 12.54 5.69 -14.29
N VAL A 113 11.99 5.78 -13.07
CA VAL A 113 11.17 4.70 -12.48
C VAL A 113 9.93 4.45 -13.33
N ALA A 114 9.20 5.49 -13.73
CA ALA A 114 8.02 5.35 -14.59
C ALA A 114 8.38 4.72 -15.96
N SER A 115 9.55 5.05 -16.52
CA SER A 115 10.01 4.42 -17.76
C SER A 115 10.36 2.95 -17.59
N TYR A 116 10.94 2.58 -16.45
CA TYR A 116 11.23 1.19 -16.10
C TYR A 116 9.93 0.40 -15.90
N GLU A 117 8.98 0.94 -15.15
CA GLU A 117 7.65 0.36 -14.92
C GLU A 117 6.79 0.29 -16.20
N MET A 118 7.02 1.15 -17.19
CA MET A 118 6.36 1.03 -18.50
C MET A 118 6.90 -0.15 -19.32
N ILE A 119 8.20 -0.43 -19.23
CA ILE A 119 8.85 -1.55 -19.93
C ILE A 119 8.51 -2.88 -19.26
N PHE A 120 8.56 -2.91 -17.93
CA PHE A 120 8.14 -4.04 -17.12
C PHE A 120 6.66 -3.87 -16.80
N THR A 121 5.77 -4.39 -17.64
CA THR A 121 4.31 -4.37 -17.47
C THR A 121 3.86 -5.19 -16.24
N GLN A 122 4.26 -4.74 -15.06
CA GLN A 122 3.78 -5.21 -13.78
C GLN A 122 2.45 -4.49 -13.49
N PRO A 123 1.40 -5.20 -13.05
CA PRO A 123 0.20 -4.53 -12.59
C PRO A 123 0.51 -3.60 -11.40
N ASP A 124 -0.21 -2.48 -11.30
CA ASP A 124 -0.02 -1.40 -10.30
C ASP A 124 0.01 -1.87 -8.84
N SER A 125 -0.53 -3.06 -8.60
CA SER A 125 -0.61 -3.80 -7.34
C SER A 125 0.66 -4.52 -6.90
N VAL A 126 1.63 -4.66 -7.79
CA VAL A 126 2.97 -5.22 -7.53
C VAL A 126 4.08 -4.25 -7.93
N THR A 127 3.70 -3.11 -8.51
CA THR A 127 4.59 -2.01 -8.85
C THR A 127 5.29 -1.46 -7.60
N TYR A 128 6.63 -1.35 -7.69
CA TYR A 128 7.50 -0.95 -6.57
C TYR A 128 7.14 0.44 -6.03
N SER A 129 6.75 1.37 -6.90
CA SER A 129 6.46 2.76 -6.53
C SER A 129 5.16 2.98 -5.75
N LYS A 130 4.19 2.06 -5.80
CA LYS A 130 2.84 2.25 -5.18
C LYS A 130 2.60 1.36 -3.97
N THR A 131 2.90 0.07 -4.09
CA THR A 131 2.59 -0.94 -3.07
C THR A 131 3.76 -1.87 -2.78
N GLY A 132 4.59 -2.17 -3.79
CA GLY A 132 5.76 -3.02 -3.66
C GLY A 132 5.44 -4.51 -3.76
N MET A 133 6.31 -5.27 -4.45
CA MET A 133 6.17 -6.73 -4.60
C MET A 133 6.08 -7.48 -3.26
N LEU A 134 6.75 -6.99 -2.21
CA LEU A 134 6.72 -7.61 -0.89
C LEU A 134 5.33 -7.51 -0.25
N PHE A 135 4.62 -6.39 -0.46
CA PHE A 135 3.26 -6.23 0.03
C PHE A 135 2.31 -7.20 -0.67
N GLY A 136 2.42 -7.36 -2.00
CA GLY A 136 1.63 -8.34 -2.74
C GLY A 136 1.88 -9.78 -2.26
N ALA A 137 3.14 -10.15 -2.01
CA ALA A 137 3.49 -11.47 -1.50
C ALA A 137 2.99 -11.70 -0.06
N GLU A 138 3.13 -10.70 0.82
CA GLU A 138 2.61 -10.76 2.19
C GLU A 138 1.07 -10.79 2.20
N LEU A 139 0.42 -10.06 1.30
CA LEU A 139 -1.02 -10.06 1.13
C LEU A 139 -1.52 -11.45 0.74
N VAL A 140 -0.87 -12.08 -0.24
CA VAL A 140 -1.15 -13.46 -0.64
C VAL A 140 -0.94 -14.42 0.54
N SER A 141 0.22 -14.34 1.21
CA SER A 141 0.52 -15.21 2.35
C SER A 141 -0.45 -15.02 3.52
N LYS A 142 -0.89 -13.79 3.83
CA LYS A 142 -1.88 -13.55 4.89
C LYS A 142 -3.27 -13.99 4.47
N SER A 143 -3.58 -13.87 3.18
CA SER A 143 -4.89 -14.27 2.68
C SER A 143 -5.14 -15.77 2.77
N THR A 144 -4.09 -16.60 2.75
CA THR A 144 -4.23 -18.05 2.98
C THR A 144 -4.61 -18.40 4.41
N ASP A 145 -4.59 -17.45 5.36
CA ASP A 145 -5.00 -17.63 6.76
C ASP A 145 -6.33 -16.92 7.08
N PHE A 146 -7.07 -16.49 6.05
CA PHE A 146 -8.36 -15.85 6.26
C PHE A 146 -9.42 -16.83 6.77
N LEU A 147 -10.19 -16.40 7.77
CA LEU A 147 -11.29 -17.12 8.39
C LEU A 147 -12.54 -16.24 8.38
N SER A 148 -13.73 -16.84 8.37
CA SER A 148 -14.96 -16.05 8.52
C SER A 148 -14.98 -15.38 9.90
N ARG A 149 -15.22 -14.08 9.91
CA ARG A 149 -15.35 -13.25 11.12
C ARG A 149 -16.79 -13.11 11.59
N ASN A 150 -17.75 -13.66 10.85
CA ASN A 150 -19.12 -13.74 11.31
C ASN A 150 -19.29 -14.99 12.19
N PRO A 151 -19.56 -14.86 13.50
CA PRO A 151 -19.62 -16.01 14.41
C PRO A 151 -20.74 -17.01 14.05
N GLU A 152 -21.85 -16.52 13.48
CA GLU A 152 -22.95 -17.38 13.03
C GLU A 152 -22.51 -18.28 11.86
N ILE A 153 -21.79 -17.69 10.90
CA ILE A 153 -21.28 -18.42 9.73
C ILE A 153 -20.15 -19.36 10.15
N ALA A 154 -19.24 -18.90 11.01
CA ALA A 154 -18.11 -19.70 11.47
C ALA A 154 -18.57 -20.97 12.21
N ASN A 155 -19.51 -20.85 13.14
CA ASN A 155 -20.04 -22.00 13.89
C ASN A 155 -20.79 -22.96 12.97
N LEU A 156 -21.74 -22.45 12.16
CA LEU A 156 -22.52 -23.29 11.25
C LEU A 156 -21.61 -23.99 10.21
N PHE A 157 -20.56 -23.31 9.75
CA PHE A 157 -19.63 -23.88 8.80
C PHE A 157 -18.76 -24.95 9.43
N GLN A 158 -18.28 -24.75 10.66
CA GLN A 158 -17.55 -25.78 11.41
C GLN A 158 -18.40 -27.04 11.61
N ASP A 159 -19.66 -26.86 12.01
CA ASP A 159 -20.60 -27.98 12.17
C ASP A 159 -20.88 -28.68 10.83
N TYR A 160 -20.97 -27.93 9.74
CA TYR A 160 -21.12 -28.47 8.38
C TYR A 160 -19.88 -29.26 7.94
N VAL A 161 -18.68 -28.75 8.18
CA VAL A 161 -17.43 -29.43 7.85
C VAL A 161 -17.33 -30.76 8.62
N GLN A 162 -17.59 -30.75 9.92
CA GLN A 162 -17.49 -31.95 10.76
C GLN A 162 -18.57 -33.00 10.41
N ASN A 163 -19.83 -32.58 10.32
CA ASN A 163 -20.92 -33.53 10.15
C ASN A 163 -21.18 -33.93 8.70
N CYS A 164 -20.99 -33.01 7.75
CA CYS A 164 -21.30 -33.22 6.34
C CYS A 164 -20.05 -33.55 5.52
N VAL A 165 -19.00 -32.71 5.58
CA VAL A 165 -17.82 -32.85 4.71
C VAL A 165 -16.94 -34.02 5.12
N MET A 166 -16.50 -34.09 6.38
CA MET A 166 -15.75 -35.24 6.90
C MET A 166 -16.59 -36.52 6.79
N GLY A 167 -17.89 -36.39 6.99
CA GLY A 167 -18.85 -37.45 6.75
C GLY A 167 -18.81 -38.01 5.33
N ASP A 168 -18.77 -37.14 4.32
CA ASP A 168 -18.70 -37.53 2.92
C ASP A 168 -17.32 -38.08 2.51
N ILE A 169 -16.25 -37.66 3.19
CA ILE A 169 -14.89 -38.20 3.01
C ILE A 169 -14.80 -39.64 3.56
N TYR A 170 -15.13 -39.84 4.84
CA TYR A 170 -14.89 -41.11 5.52
C TYR A 170 -15.92 -42.21 5.22
N LEU A 171 -17.19 -41.84 4.98
CA LEU A 171 -18.26 -42.83 4.83
C LEU A 171 -18.65 -43.00 3.36
N ASN A 172 -18.87 -41.89 2.64
CA ASN A 172 -19.33 -41.94 1.26
C ASN A 172 -18.20 -41.96 0.22
N HIS A 173 -16.95 -41.72 0.64
CA HIS A 173 -15.76 -41.69 -0.22
C HIS A 173 -15.94 -40.82 -1.47
N LYS A 174 -16.65 -39.68 -1.36
CA LYS A 174 -16.98 -38.83 -2.51
C LYS A 174 -15.78 -38.04 -3.04
N TYR A 175 -14.86 -37.69 -2.15
CA TYR A 175 -13.61 -36.97 -2.40
C TYR A 175 -12.68 -37.20 -1.20
N THR A 176 -11.38 -36.99 -1.38
CA THR A 176 -10.40 -37.06 -0.29
C THR A 176 -10.05 -35.67 0.22
N LEU A 177 -9.43 -35.60 1.40
CA LEU A 177 -8.91 -34.32 1.92
C LEU A 177 -7.82 -33.75 0.99
N GLU A 178 -6.99 -34.62 0.42
CA GLU A 178 -5.95 -34.22 -0.54
C GLU A 178 -6.53 -33.62 -1.81
N GLU A 179 -7.56 -34.26 -2.39
CA GLU A 179 -8.26 -33.77 -3.57
C GLU A 179 -8.96 -32.42 -3.28
N LEU A 180 -9.50 -32.26 -2.07
CA LEU A 180 -10.15 -31.02 -1.66
C LEU A 180 -9.15 -29.87 -1.46
N MET A 181 -7.98 -30.15 -0.87
CA MET A 181 -6.91 -29.17 -0.66
C MET A 181 -6.19 -28.79 -1.95
N ALA A 182 -6.05 -29.73 -2.90
CA ALA A 182 -5.45 -29.49 -4.21
C ALA A 182 -6.43 -28.90 -5.24
N SER A 183 -7.73 -28.93 -4.93
CA SER A 183 -8.77 -28.44 -5.85
C SER A 183 -8.65 -26.93 -6.10
N ALA A 184 -8.89 -26.55 -7.35
CA ALA A 184 -9.00 -25.15 -7.73
C ALA A 184 -10.25 -24.49 -7.13
N ASP A 185 -11.29 -25.23 -6.73
CA ASP A 185 -12.50 -24.66 -6.14
C ASP A 185 -13.12 -25.61 -5.11
N PRO A 186 -12.52 -25.72 -3.90
CA PRO A 186 -13.05 -26.56 -2.83
C PRO A 186 -14.46 -26.14 -2.39
N TYR A 187 -14.78 -24.85 -2.54
CA TYR A 187 -16.07 -24.28 -2.18
C TYR A 187 -17.21 -24.90 -3.00
N THR A 188 -17.08 -25.00 -4.32
CA THR A 188 -18.14 -25.64 -5.12
C THR A 188 -18.18 -27.16 -4.92
N LEU A 189 -17.05 -27.79 -4.63
CA LEU A 189 -16.97 -29.22 -4.37
C LEU A 189 -17.83 -29.65 -3.16
N ILE A 190 -17.64 -29.00 -2.01
CA ILE A 190 -18.34 -29.33 -0.75
C ILE A 190 -19.85 -29.06 -0.79
N PHE A 191 -20.32 -28.22 -1.73
CA PHE A 191 -21.73 -27.88 -1.90
C PHE A 191 -22.38 -28.55 -3.11
N SER A 192 -21.64 -29.34 -3.89
CA SER A 192 -22.15 -29.93 -5.14
C SER A 192 -23.15 -31.07 -4.91
N ARG A 193 -22.86 -31.98 -3.96
CA ARG A 193 -23.68 -33.16 -3.66
C ARG A 193 -23.77 -33.45 -2.16
N PRO A 194 -24.34 -32.54 -1.35
CA PRO A 194 -24.53 -32.74 0.08
C PRO A 194 -25.49 -33.90 0.40
N SER A 195 -25.27 -34.60 1.51
CA SER A 195 -26.12 -35.71 1.94
C SER A 195 -27.52 -35.25 2.39
N PRO A 196 -28.61 -35.92 1.97
CA PRO A 196 -29.97 -35.60 2.42
C PRO A 196 -30.31 -36.18 3.81
N LEU A 197 -29.47 -37.08 4.35
CA LEU A 197 -29.73 -37.79 5.61
C LEU A 197 -28.97 -37.23 6.81
N ARG A 198 -27.79 -36.63 6.55
CA ARG A 198 -26.98 -35.99 7.58
C ARG A 198 -27.47 -34.56 7.76
N GLY A 199 -27.25 -33.98 8.92
CA GLY A 199 -27.67 -32.62 9.21
C GLY A 199 -26.82 -31.97 10.28
N VAL A 200 -27.06 -30.68 10.44
CA VAL A 200 -26.45 -29.80 11.43
C VAL A 200 -27.55 -29.09 12.19
N TYR A 201 -27.23 -28.61 13.39
CA TYR A 201 -28.14 -27.77 14.13
C TYR A 201 -27.90 -26.31 13.73
N ASP A 202 -28.96 -25.62 13.32
CA ASP A 202 -28.89 -24.18 13.12
C ASP A 202 -28.77 -23.45 14.48
N SER A 203 -28.48 -22.15 14.45
CA SER A 203 -28.39 -21.26 15.62
C SER A 203 -29.63 -21.28 16.52
N ASN A 204 -30.78 -21.69 15.97
CA ASN A 204 -32.05 -21.86 16.68
C ASN A 204 -32.27 -23.29 17.22
N ASN A 205 -31.24 -24.12 17.23
CA ASN A 205 -31.24 -25.52 17.66
C ASN A 205 -32.20 -26.43 16.85
N ASN A 206 -32.54 -26.02 15.62
CA ASN A 206 -33.33 -26.82 14.70
C ASN A 206 -32.42 -27.74 13.89
N PHE A 207 -32.80 -29.01 13.76
CA PHE A 207 -32.10 -29.94 12.87
C PHE A 207 -32.39 -29.59 11.41
N VAL A 208 -31.33 -29.28 10.66
CA VAL A 208 -31.38 -28.94 9.25
C VAL A 208 -30.52 -29.95 8.49
N THR A 209 -31.03 -30.50 7.39
CA THR A 209 -30.25 -31.46 6.59
C THR A 209 -29.03 -30.76 5.97
N CYS A 210 -27.94 -31.48 5.71
CA CYS A 210 -26.77 -30.93 5.03
C CYS A 210 -27.15 -30.38 3.65
N LYS A 211 -28.15 -30.96 3.00
CA LYS A 211 -28.70 -30.44 1.74
C LYS A 211 -29.30 -29.05 1.91
N ASP A 212 -30.14 -28.84 2.92
CA ASP A 212 -30.78 -27.52 3.14
C ASP A 212 -29.79 -26.51 3.75
N ALA A 213 -28.94 -26.96 4.66
CA ALA A 213 -27.87 -26.17 5.24
C ALA A 213 -26.87 -25.69 4.18
N SER A 214 -26.57 -26.52 3.17
CA SER A 214 -25.66 -26.15 2.08
C SER A 214 -26.12 -24.91 1.32
N VAL A 215 -27.43 -24.75 1.08
CA VAL A 215 -27.98 -23.61 0.32
C VAL A 215 -27.83 -22.34 1.13
N SER A 216 -28.30 -22.36 2.38
CA SER A 216 -28.21 -21.22 3.30
C SER A 216 -26.76 -20.81 3.55
N LEU A 217 -25.89 -21.78 3.82
CA LEU A 217 -24.49 -21.53 4.12
C LEU A 217 -23.71 -21.00 2.91
N LYS A 218 -24.00 -21.52 1.70
CA LYS A 218 -23.42 -21.03 0.45
C LYS A 218 -23.78 -19.56 0.23
N ASP A 219 -25.04 -19.17 0.43
CA ASP A 219 -25.45 -17.78 0.25
C ASP A 219 -24.83 -16.86 1.32
N LYS A 220 -24.83 -17.29 2.58
CA LYS A 220 -24.22 -16.53 3.69
C LYS A 220 -22.71 -16.35 3.50
N LEU A 221 -21.97 -17.39 3.12
CA LEU A 221 -20.53 -17.31 2.84
C LEU A 221 -20.23 -16.42 1.64
N ASN A 222 -21.05 -16.49 0.59
CA ASN A 222 -20.87 -15.64 -0.59
C ASN A 222 -21.02 -14.15 -0.23
N LEU A 223 -22.03 -13.80 0.58
CA LEU A 223 -22.23 -12.42 1.04
C LEU A 223 -21.12 -11.96 2.00
N ASP A 224 -20.65 -12.82 2.89
CA ASP A 224 -19.61 -12.48 3.88
C ASP A 224 -18.23 -12.24 3.25
N THR A 225 -17.97 -12.91 2.11
CA THR A 225 -16.72 -12.85 1.36
C THR A 225 -16.75 -11.87 0.19
N GLN A 226 -17.87 -11.18 -0.04
CA GLN A 226 -18.01 -10.12 -1.05
C GLN A 226 -17.91 -8.73 -0.40
N SER A 227 -17.63 -7.70 -1.21
CA SER A 227 -17.64 -6.30 -0.79
C SER A 227 -18.96 -5.94 -0.07
N GLY A 228 -18.87 -5.60 1.22
CA GLY A 228 -20.01 -5.36 2.12
C GLY A 228 -20.23 -6.42 3.20
N GLY A 229 -19.58 -7.59 3.09
CA GLY A 229 -19.57 -8.63 4.12
C GLY A 229 -18.71 -8.27 5.34
N LYS A 230 -18.98 -8.90 6.49
CA LYS A 230 -18.25 -8.63 7.73
C LYS A 230 -16.79 -9.08 7.63
N THR A 231 -16.56 -10.26 7.06
CA THR A 231 -15.21 -10.79 6.84
C THR A 231 -14.42 -9.93 5.85
N TRP A 232 -15.05 -9.58 4.73
CA TRP A 232 -14.45 -8.66 3.76
C TRP A 232 -14.03 -7.33 4.41
N HIS A 233 -14.97 -6.67 5.11
CA HIS A 233 -14.72 -5.38 5.71
C HIS A 233 -13.63 -5.45 6.78
N TYR A 234 -13.64 -6.49 7.61
CA TYR A 234 -12.64 -6.69 8.66
C TYR A 234 -11.22 -6.78 8.07
N TYR A 235 -10.99 -7.64 7.06
CA TYR A 235 -9.67 -7.79 6.47
C TYR A 235 -9.26 -6.58 5.62
N ALA A 236 -10.20 -5.97 4.89
CA ALA A 236 -9.93 -4.74 4.15
C ALA A 236 -9.49 -3.61 5.10
N GLN A 237 -10.14 -3.46 6.25
CA GLN A 237 -9.81 -2.43 7.22
C GLN A 237 -8.55 -2.76 8.04
N GLN A 238 -8.30 -4.04 8.34
CA GLN A 238 -7.08 -4.47 9.01
C GLN A 238 -5.84 -4.21 8.14
N LEU A 239 -5.93 -4.43 6.83
CA LEU A 239 -4.80 -4.30 5.90
C LEU A 239 -4.66 -2.89 5.32
N PHE A 240 -5.78 -2.16 5.15
CA PHE A 240 -5.80 -0.87 4.47
C PHE A 240 -6.50 0.25 5.26
N GLY A 241 -6.75 0.10 6.56
CA GLY A 241 -7.55 1.02 7.38
C GLY A 241 -7.07 2.47 7.47
N GLY A 242 -5.84 2.77 7.04
CA GLY A 242 -5.30 4.14 6.92
C GLY A 242 -5.41 4.76 5.52
N ARG A 243 -5.92 4.03 4.52
CA ARG A 243 -6.02 4.46 3.13
C ARG A 243 -7.46 4.83 2.75
N PRO A 244 -7.67 5.78 1.83
CA PRO A 244 -8.98 6.04 1.25
C PRO A 244 -9.46 4.80 0.48
N ASP A 245 -10.74 4.49 0.61
CA ASP A 245 -11.40 3.34 -0.02
C ASP A 245 -10.73 1.96 0.16
N PRO A 246 -10.59 1.46 1.41
CA PRO A 246 -9.95 0.17 1.73
C PRO A 246 -10.53 -1.01 0.96
N ASN A 247 -11.84 -1.01 0.72
CA ASN A 247 -12.55 -2.11 0.05
C ASN A 247 -12.16 -2.21 -1.44
N LEU A 248 -12.02 -1.08 -2.13
CA LEU A 248 -11.65 -1.05 -3.54
C LEU A 248 -10.19 -1.50 -3.69
N LEU A 249 -9.29 -0.92 -2.90
CA LEU A 249 -7.87 -1.30 -2.87
C LEU A 249 -7.70 -2.80 -2.57
N PHE A 250 -8.40 -3.31 -1.56
CA PHE A 250 -8.35 -4.72 -1.21
C PHE A 250 -8.85 -5.62 -2.36
N SER A 251 -9.92 -5.23 -3.07
CA SER A 251 -10.42 -6.00 -4.22
C SER A 251 -9.43 -6.09 -5.38
N THR A 252 -8.79 -4.98 -5.73
CA THR A 252 -7.85 -4.91 -6.86
C THR A 252 -6.53 -5.57 -6.50
N LEU A 253 -5.97 -5.23 -5.34
CA LEU A 253 -4.65 -5.70 -4.93
C LEU A 253 -4.60 -7.21 -4.68
N ILE A 254 -5.65 -7.80 -4.08
CA ILE A 254 -5.72 -9.26 -3.92
C ILE A 254 -5.84 -9.94 -5.28
N GLY A 255 -6.77 -9.50 -6.14
CA GLY A 255 -7.00 -10.12 -7.44
C GLY A 255 -5.73 -10.11 -8.30
N ASP A 256 -5.08 -8.97 -8.40
CA ASP A 256 -3.86 -8.83 -9.17
C ASP A 256 -2.68 -9.60 -8.56
N SER A 257 -2.52 -9.60 -7.24
CA SER A 257 -1.44 -10.35 -6.58
C SER A 257 -1.58 -11.85 -6.84
N TYR A 258 -2.79 -12.39 -6.77
CA TYR A 258 -3.05 -13.79 -7.12
C TYR A 258 -2.88 -14.08 -8.61
N SER A 259 -3.25 -13.15 -9.49
CA SER A 259 -2.98 -13.27 -10.92
C SER A 259 -1.48 -13.29 -11.20
N TYR A 260 -0.68 -12.51 -10.47
CA TYR A 260 0.76 -12.44 -10.65
C TYR A 260 1.50 -13.67 -10.09
N PHE A 261 1.20 -14.07 -8.84
CA PHE A 261 1.93 -15.17 -8.18
C PHE A 261 1.41 -16.56 -8.53
N TYR A 262 0.10 -16.72 -8.77
CA TYR A 262 -0.54 -18.02 -9.02
C TYR A 262 -1.10 -18.15 -10.45
N GLY A 263 -1.01 -17.12 -11.29
CA GLY A 263 -1.62 -17.14 -12.63
C GLY A 263 -3.15 -17.25 -12.60
N SER A 264 -3.78 -16.94 -11.47
CA SER A 264 -5.22 -17.12 -11.27
C SER A 264 -5.99 -15.83 -11.57
N SER A 265 -6.88 -15.84 -12.55
CA SER A 265 -7.75 -14.71 -12.91
C SER A 265 -9.01 -14.62 -12.04
N LYS A 266 -8.97 -15.15 -10.82
CA LYS A 266 -10.10 -15.13 -9.89
C LYS A 266 -10.32 -13.74 -9.31
N SER A 267 -11.58 -13.40 -9.11
CA SER A 267 -11.95 -12.20 -8.34
C SER A 267 -11.51 -12.34 -6.88
N ALA A 268 -11.21 -11.22 -6.22
CA ALA A 268 -10.82 -11.22 -4.80
C ALA A 268 -11.86 -11.91 -3.89
N SER A 269 -13.16 -11.81 -4.19
CA SER A 269 -14.19 -12.51 -3.43
C SER A 269 -14.09 -14.03 -3.58
N GLN A 270 -13.83 -14.53 -4.80
CA GLN A 270 -13.59 -15.96 -5.04
C GLN A 270 -12.35 -16.46 -4.31
N ILE A 271 -11.26 -15.68 -4.32
CA ILE A 271 -10.02 -16.01 -3.62
C ILE A 271 -10.25 -16.12 -2.11
N ILE A 272 -10.87 -15.11 -1.51
CA ILE A 272 -11.16 -15.10 -0.06
C ILE A 272 -12.06 -16.25 0.31
N ARG A 273 -13.11 -16.49 -0.48
CA ARG A 273 -14.05 -17.60 -0.24
C ARG A 273 -13.35 -18.95 -0.32
N GLN A 274 -12.45 -19.14 -1.27
CA GLN A 274 -11.63 -20.34 -1.35
C GLN A 274 -10.74 -20.49 -0.10
N ASN A 275 -10.01 -19.45 0.29
CA ASN A 275 -9.10 -19.52 1.44
C ASN A 275 -9.85 -19.77 2.76
N VAL A 276 -10.98 -19.08 2.97
CA VAL A 276 -11.86 -19.31 4.12
C VAL A 276 -12.38 -20.75 4.15
N THR A 277 -12.72 -21.30 2.98
CA THR A 277 -13.16 -22.70 2.86
C THR A 277 -12.03 -23.66 3.22
N ILE A 278 -10.83 -23.46 2.68
CA ILE A 278 -9.65 -24.30 2.96
C ILE A 278 -9.28 -24.26 4.44
N ASN A 279 -9.29 -23.08 5.06
CA ASN A 279 -8.93 -22.97 6.47
C ASN A 279 -9.96 -23.56 7.42
N ALA A 280 -11.24 -23.60 7.05
CA ALA A 280 -12.25 -24.30 7.85
C ALA A 280 -12.13 -25.82 7.79
N LEU A 281 -11.38 -26.35 6.81
CA LEU A 281 -11.11 -27.77 6.63
C LEU A 281 -9.82 -28.25 7.30
N LYS A 282 -8.94 -27.32 7.72
CA LYS A 282 -7.75 -27.59 8.53
C LYS A 282 -8.15 -27.83 9.99
#